data_AF-A0A0X3NL68-F1
#
_entry.id   AF-A0A0X3NL68-F1
#
_cell.length_a   1.000
_cell.length_b   1.000
_cell.length_c   1.000
_cell.angle_alpha   90.00
_cell.angle_beta   90.00
_cell.angle_gamma   90.00
#
_symmetry.space_group_name_H-M   'P 1'
#
loop_
_entity.id
_entity.type
_entity.pdbx_description
1 polymer ?
#
loop_
_entity_poly.entity_id
_entity_poly.type
_entity_poly.pdbx_seq_one_letter_code
_entity_poly.pdbx_strand_id
1 'polypeptide(L)'
;MVRECASRVKVPVSVKIRIFPDVDRTVAYAKMLEAAGAAFIAVHGRTREQNGQKTGLADWEQIRAVKSAVSIPIIANGNILYFEDIEKCLRATKADALMSAEPQLYNPALFSGQQPCVFSVCLEYLDFVRTYPCAMSVVRGHLFKVLRNTLNKHQEYRETLAETKTLEDVESLVKELDRLCQKSCRVVPWSSDLEPRPIAQPHWICQPYLRQLSDRLTEEEEDLKQK
;
A
#
# COMPACT_ATOMS: atom_id res chain seq x y z
N MET A 1 -10.90 19.74 -18.43
CA MET A 1 -11.14 19.44 -17.00
C MET A 1 -10.09 20.09 -16.10
N VAL A 2 -8.82 19.65 -16.09
CA VAL A 2 -7.78 20.20 -15.19
C VAL A 2 -7.71 21.73 -15.24
N ARG A 3 -7.61 22.31 -16.44
CA ARG A 3 -7.61 23.77 -16.66
C ARG A 3 -8.83 24.47 -16.09
N GLU A 4 -10.02 23.90 -16.30
CA GLU A 4 -11.26 24.47 -15.77
C GLU A 4 -11.31 24.40 -14.25
N CYS A 5 -10.83 23.32 -13.64
CA CYS A 5 -10.76 23.24 -12.19
C CYS A 5 -9.75 24.25 -11.65
N ALA A 6 -8.52 24.25 -12.18
CA ALA A 6 -7.41 25.09 -11.72
C ALA A 6 -7.72 26.59 -11.86
N SER A 7 -8.50 27.01 -12.86
CA SER A 7 -8.89 28.42 -13.03
C SER A 7 -10.05 28.86 -12.14
N ARG A 8 -10.81 27.92 -11.54
CA ARG A 8 -12.05 28.22 -10.80
C ARG A 8 -11.93 28.05 -9.29
N VAL A 9 -10.96 27.26 -8.80
CA VAL A 9 -10.76 27.05 -7.37
C VAL A 9 -9.50 27.74 -6.86
N LYS A 10 -9.51 28.15 -5.59
CA LYS A 10 -8.35 28.76 -4.93
C LYS A 10 -7.38 27.73 -4.33
N VAL A 11 -7.81 26.48 -4.22
CA VAL A 11 -7.00 25.38 -3.68
C VAL A 11 -6.20 24.69 -4.79
N PRO A 12 -4.99 24.15 -4.52
CA PRO A 12 -4.19 23.47 -5.53
C PRO A 12 -4.94 22.28 -6.17
N VAL A 13 -4.95 22.20 -7.50
CA VAL A 13 -5.54 21.08 -8.24
C VAL A 13 -4.45 20.09 -8.62
N SER A 14 -4.47 18.90 -8.03
CA SER A 14 -3.54 17.81 -8.36
C SER A 14 -4.14 16.78 -9.31
N VAL A 15 -3.30 16.00 -9.97
CA VAL A 15 -3.73 14.87 -10.80
C VAL A 15 -2.99 13.59 -10.43
N LYS A 16 -3.67 12.45 -10.51
CA LYS A 16 -3.06 11.12 -10.36
C LYS A 16 -3.21 10.36 -11.66
N ILE A 17 -2.10 9.85 -12.19
CA ILE A 17 -2.06 9.15 -13.47
C ILE A 17 -1.45 7.75 -13.32
N ARG A 18 -1.72 6.91 -14.31
CA ARG A 18 -0.98 5.69 -14.61
C ARG A 18 -0.13 5.94 -15.85
N ILE A 19 0.99 5.25 -15.95
CA ILE A 19 1.86 5.33 -17.12
C ILE A 19 1.24 4.65 -18.35
N PHE A 20 1.72 5.00 -19.54
CA PHE A 20 1.49 4.25 -20.76
C PHE A 20 2.62 3.24 -20.99
N PRO A 21 2.45 2.23 -21.85
CA PRO A 21 3.56 1.36 -22.26
C PRO A 21 4.71 2.14 -22.92
N ASP A 22 4.38 3.21 -23.63
CA ASP A 22 5.35 4.11 -24.25
C ASP A 22 5.72 5.27 -23.31
N VAL A 23 7.03 5.44 -23.09
CA VAL A 23 7.60 6.44 -22.18
C VAL A 23 7.31 7.85 -22.69
N ASP A 24 7.47 8.09 -23.98
CA ASP A 24 7.29 9.41 -24.59
C ASP A 24 5.85 9.89 -24.47
N ARG A 25 4.89 8.98 -24.67
CA ARG A 25 3.47 9.25 -24.42
C ARG A 25 3.19 9.59 -22.97
N THR A 26 3.81 8.90 -22.01
CA THR A 26 3.69 9.24 -20.58
C THR A 26 4.22 10.63 -20.29
N VAL A 27 5.40 10.97 -20.81
CA VAL A 27 6.04 12.29 -20.64
C VAL A 27 5.20 13.39 -21.30
N ALA A 28 4.73 13.20 -22.53
CA ALA A 28 3.88 14.16 -23.23
C ALA A 28 2.57 14.41 -22.47
N TYR A 29 1.99 13.35 -21.89
CA TYR A 29 0.78 13.47 -21.07
C TYR A 29 1.05 14.27 -19.78
N ALA A 30 2.17 14.04 -19.11
CA ALA A 30 2.55 14.80 -17.92
C ALA A 30 2.75 16.30 -18.22
N LYS A 31 3.46 16.64 -19.30
CA LYS A 31 3.64 18.04 -19.77
C LYS A 31 2.31 18.71 -20.10
N MET A 32 1.39 17.98 -20.72
CA MET A 32 0.04 18.49 -21.00
C MET A 32 -0.73 18.80 -19.71
N LEU A 33 -0.60 17.96 -18.67
CA LEU A 33 -1.24 18.18 -17.37
C LEU A 33 -0.64 19.37 -16.62
N GLU A 34 0.68 19.52 -16.65
CA GLU A 34 1.38 20.70 -16.13
C GLU A 34 0.89 21.99 -16.82
N ALA A 35 0.88 22.02 -18.16
CA ALA A 35 0.39 23.16 -18.93
C ALA A 35 -1.12 23.43 -18.73
N ALA A 36 -1.88 22.44 -18.23
CA ALA A 36 -3.27 22.61 -17.85
C ALA A 36 -3.45 23.19 -16.44
N GLY A 37 -2.38 23.45 -15.69
CA GLY A 37 -2.43 24.05 -14.36
C GLY A 37 -2.47 23.04 -13.22
N ALA A 38 -2.02 21.80 -13.43
CA ALA A 38 -1.83 20.87 -12.32
C ALA A 38 -0.76 21.39 -11.35
N ALA A 39 -1.07 21.43 -10.06
CA ALA A 39 -0.13 21.85 -9.02
C ALA A 39 0.94 20.79 -8.72
N PHE A 40 0.59 19.51 -8.84
CA PHE A 40 1.51 18.38 -8.79
C PHE A 40 0.89 17.15 -9.48
N ILE A 41 1.72 16.18 -9.84
CA ILE A 41 1.29 14.93 -10.48
C ILE A 41 1.74 13.73 -9.62
N ALA A 42 0.79 12.91 -9.18
CA ALA A 42 1.08 11.60 -8.64
C ALA A 42 1.14 10.55 -9.76
N VAL A 43 2.29 9.93 -9.98
CA VAL A 43 2.51 8.97 -11.06
C VAL A 43 2.56 7.56 -10.48
N HIS A 44 1.56 6.75 -10.83
CA HIS A 44 1.63 5.30 -10.59
C HIS A 44 2.40 4.66 -11.74
N GLY A 45 3.58 4.08 -11.43
CA GLY A 45 4.44 3.39 -12.41
C GLY A 45 3.86 2.10 -12.99
N ARG A 46 2.54 1.95 -13.05
CA ARG A 46 1.87 0.81 -13.68
C ARG A 46 0.92 1.29 -14.75
N THR A 47 0.82 0.55 -15.85
CA THR A 47 -0.17 0.78 -16.90
C THR A 47 -1.57 0.45 -16.40
N ARG A 48 -2.60 0.85 -17.14
CA ARG A 48 -4.00 0.56 -16.77
C ARG A 48 -4.27 -0.95 -16.74
N GLU A 49 -3.61 -1.70 -17.62
CA GLU A 49 -3.75 -3.14 -17.81
C GLU A 49 -3.04 -3.96 -16.71
N GLN A 50 -2.06 -3.36 -16.02
CA GLN A 50 -1.41 -3.92 -14.83
C GLN A 50 -2.31 -3.76 -13.58
N ASN A 51 -3.35 -4.58 -13.50
CA ASN A 51 -4.30 -4.62 -12.39
C ASN A 51 -4.65 -6.07 -11.99
N GLY A 52 -5.30 -6.25 -10.85
CA GLY A 52 -5.73 -7.59 -10.39
C GLY A 52 -4.57 -8.58 -10.36
N GLN A 53 -4.71 -9.75 -10.98
CA GLN A 53 -3.63 -10.75 -11.05
C GLN A 53 -2.41 -10.30 -11.88
N LYS A 54 -2.56 -9.30 -12.75
CA LYS A 54 -1.50 -8.77 -13.62
C LYS A 54 -0.74 -7.59 -13.00
N THR A 55 -0.80 -7.42 -11.68
CA THR A 55 -0.37 -6.16 -11.03
C THR A 55 1.13 -5.85 -11.21
N GLY A 56 2.02 -6.80 -11.43
CA GLY A 56 3.44 -6.53 -11.81
C GLY A 56 4.22 -5.56 -10.89
N LEU A 57 5.47 -5.29 -11.26
CA LEU A 57 6.27 -4.24 -10.65
C LEU A 57 5.91 -2.88 -11.26
N ALA A 58 6.02 -1.83 -10.46
CA ALA A 58 5.93 -0.45 -10.92
C ALA A 58 7.26 -0.06 -11.56
N ASP A 59 7.19 0.51 -12.76
CA ASP A 59 8.31 1.07 -13.48
C ASP A 59 8.68 2.43 -12.87
N TRP A 60 9.70 2.42 -12.01
CA TRP A 60 10.26 3.62 -11.39
C TRP A 60 11.10 4.45 -12.35
N GLU A 61 11.65 3.86 -13.42
CA GLU A 61 12.41 4.61 -14.43
C GLU A 61 11.48 5.49 -15.28
N GLN A 62 10.27 5.02 -15.60
CA GLN A 62 9.27 5.89 -16.23
C GLN A 62 8.84 7.05 -15.32
N ILE A 63 8.73 6.83 -14.01
CA ILE A 63 8.46 7.93 -13.06
C ILE A 63 9.61 8.94 -13.09
N ARG A 64 10.86 8.46 -13.16
CA ARG A 64 12.05 9.33 -13.30
C ARG A 64 12.05 10.12 -14.60
N ALA A 65 11.66 9.49 -15.72
CA ALA A 65 11.53 10.16 -17.00
C ALA A 65 10.51 11.30 -16.94
N VAL A 66 9.35 11.07 -16.31
CA VAL A 66 8.36 12.13 -16.06
C VAL A 66 8.93 13.23 -15.17
N LYS A 67 9.57 12.88 -14.04
CA LYS A 67 10.17 13.86 -13.12
C LYS A 67 11.22 14.73 -13.79
N SER A 68 12.00 14.18 -14.72
CA SER A 68 13.04 14.93 -15.45
C SER A 68 12.46 15.88 -16.50
N ALA A 69 11.18 15.71 -16.86
CA ALA A 69 10.57 16.38 -18.01
C ALA A 69 9.56 17.49 -17.65
N VAL A 70 9.17 17.60 -16.38
CA VAL A 70 8.24 18.64 -15.87
C VAL A 70 8.89 19.43 -14.73
N SER A 71 8.40 20.64 -14.48
CA SER A 71 8.91 21.53 -13.43
C SER A 71 8.10 21.45 -12.13
N ILE A 72 6.84 21.03 -12.20
CA ILE A 72 5.99 20.82 -11.02
C ILE A 72 6.36 19.57 -10.21
N PRO A 73 6.01 19.50 -8.91
CA PRO A 73 6.30 18.33 -8.09
C PRO A 73 5.69 17.03 -8.64
N ILE A 74 6.48 15.95 -8.56
CA ILE A 74 6.07 14.58 -8.85
C ILE A 74 6.02 13.76 -7.57
N ILE A 75 4.91 13.03 -7.40
CA ILE A 75 4.73 12.07 -6.30
C ILE A 75 4.79 10.66 -6.88
N ALA A 76 5.82 9.89 -6.51
CA ALA A 76 5.96 8.50 -6.94
C ALA A 76 4.94 7.58 -6.26
N ASN A 77 4.31 6.68 -7.01
CA ASN A 77 3.37 5.70 -6.46
C ASN A 77 3.59 4.30 -7.04
N GLY A 78 3.59 3.30 -6.16
CA GLY A 78 3.73 1.88 -6.51
C GLY A 78 4.96 1.25 -5.86
N ASN A 79 4.79 0.04 -5.34
CA ASN A 79 5.85 -0.79 -4.72
C ASN A 79 6.53 -0.16 -3.48
N ILE A 80 5.81 0.59 -2.64
CA ILE A 80 6.26 1.06 -1.32
C ILE A 80 5.64 0.17 -0.23
N LEU A 81 6.30 -0.95 0.11
CA LEU A 81 5.75 -1.97 1.00
C LEU A 81 6.27 -1.82 2.44
N TYR A 82 7.55 -1.48 2.58
CA TYR A 82 8.21 -1.24 3.86
C TYR A 82 8.78 0.17 3.95
N PHE A 83 9.21 0.57 5.15
CA PHE A 83 9.82 1.87 5.39
C PHE A 83 11.11 2.05 4.58
N GLU A 84 11.90 1.00 4.43
CA GLU A 84 13.15 1.01 3.67
C GLU A 84 12.93 1.22 2.16
N ASP A 85 11.71 0.98 1.66
CA ASP A 85 11.36 1.23 0.25
C ASP A 85 11.22 2.73 -0.05
N ILE A 86 11.02 3.57 0.99
CA ILE A 86 10.88 5.02 0.84
C ILE A 86 12.13 5.60 0.20
N GLU A 87 13.29 5.35 0.80
CA GLU A 87 14.54 5.89 0.27
C GLU A 87 14.92 5.28 -1.07
N LYS A 88 14.66 3.98 -1.28
CA LYS A 88 14.93 3.30 -2.56
C LYS A 88 14.12 3.95 -3.68
N CYS A 89 12.83 4.19 -3.44
CA CYS A 89 11.95 4.81 -4.43
C CYS A 89 12.38 6.24 -4.74
N LEU A 90 12.63 7.08 -3.73
CA LEU A 90 13.04 8.47 -3.94
C LEU A 90 14.39 8.54 -4.65
N ARG A 91 15.35 7.68 -4.31
CA ARG A 91 16.66 7.61 -4.99
C ARG A 91 16.53 7.23 -6.46
N ALA A 92 15.69 6.24 -6.78
CA ALA A 92 15.49 5.75 -8.15
C ALA A 92 14.69 6.74 -9.01
N THR A 93 13.54 7.19 -8.50
CA THR A 93 12.60 8.03 -9.25
C THR A 93 13.01 9.50 -9.31
N LYS A 94 13.84 9.96 -8.36
CA LYS A 94 14.11 11.40 -8.12
C LYS A 94 12.85 12.24 -7.85
N ALA A 95 11.72 11.59 -7.56
CA ALA A 95 10.47 12.27 -7.26
C ALA A 95 10.59 13.11 -5.97
N ASP A 96 9.75 14.14 -5.86
CA ASP A 96 9.79 15.08 -4.73
C ASP A 96 9.11 14.51 -3.49
N ALA A 97 8.20 13.56 -3.68
CA ALA A 97 7.54 12.82 -2.62
C ALA A 97 7.11 11.44 -3.13
N LEU A 98 6.54 10.63 -2.24
CA LEU A 98 5.92 9.36 -2.59
C LEU A 98 4.53 9.20 -1.96
N MET A 99 3.78 8.24 -2.49
CA MET A 99 2.46 7.87 -2.03
C MET A 99 2.38 6.34 -1.91
N SER A 100 1.92 5.85 -0.77
CA SER A 100 1.55 4.44 -0.57
C SER A 100 0.03 4.32 -0.40
N ALA A 101 -0.53 3.19 -0.84
CA ALA A 101 -1.97 2.93 -0.82
C ALA A 101 -2.26 1.56 -0.22
N GLU A 102 -2.30 0.49 -1.02
CA GLU A 102 -2.63 -0.86 -0.54
C GLU A 102 -1.83 -1.31 0.70
N PRO A 103 -0.51 -1.07 0.83
CA PRO A 103 0.26 -1.44 2.01
C PRO A 103 -0.23 -0.79 3.32
N GLN A 104 -0.81 0.41 3.26
CA GLN A 104 -1.38 1.10 4.42
C GLN A 104 -2.58 0.38 5.02
N LEU A 105 -3.31 -0.41 4.20
CA LEU A 105 -4.41 -1.23 4.70
C LEU A 105 -3.93 -2.40 5.59
N TYR A 106 -2.65 -2.77 5.47
CA TYR A 106 -2.03 -3.84 6.24
C TYR A 106 -1.19 -3.32 7.41
N ASN A 107 -0.46 -2.23 7.18
CA ASN A 107 0.32 -1.54 8.19
C ASN A 107 0.10 -0.02 8.08
N PRO A 108 -0.80 0.58 8.88
CA PRO A 108 -1.00 2.02 8.88
C PRO A 108 0.19 2.80 9.47
N ALA A 109 1.11 2.10 10.16
CA ALA A 109 2.33 2.67 10.71
C ALA A 109 3.53 2.61 9.74
N LEU A 110 3.30 2.33 8.46
CA LEU A 110 4.36 2.18 7.45
C LEU A 110 5.35 3.35 7.44
N PHE A 111 4.87 4.58 7.62
CA PHE A 111 5.72 5.78 7.59
C PHE A 111 6.45 6.07 8.91
N SER A 112 6.17 5.35 10.00
CA SER A 112 6.96 5.44 11.24
C SER A 112 8.03 4.35 11.34
N GLY A 113 8.11 3.44 10.37
CA GLY A 113 8.99 2.27 10.45
C GLY A 113 8.53 1.22 11.44
N GLN A 114 7.37 1.40 12.07
CA GLN A 114 6.87 0.49 13.09
C GLN A 114 6.04 -0.64 12.47
N GLN A 115 6.07 -1.78 13.15
CA GLN A 115 5.21 -2.93 12.87
C GLN A 115 4.39 -3.26 14.12
N PRO A 116 3.43 -2.40 14.49
CA PRO A 116 2.68 -2.55 15.72
C PRO A 116 1.88 -3.86 15.74
N CYS A 117 1.44 -4.24 16.93
CA CYS A 117 0.52 -5.35 17.12
C CYS A 117 -0.78 -5.09 16.34
N VAL A 118 -1.23 -6.06 15.54
CA VAL A 118 -2.46 -5.92 14.76
C VAL A 118 -3.69 -5.68 15.65
N PHE A 119 -3.74 -6.28 16.84
CA PHE A 119 -4.88 -6.13 17.76
C PHE A 119 -4.97 -4.72 18.34
N SER A 120 -3.85 -4.09 18.71
CA SER A 120 -3.85 -2.71 19.21
C SER A 120 -4.27 -1.73 18.10
N VAL A 121 -3.77 -1.93 16.88
CA VAL A 121 -4.18 -1.14 15.71
C VAL A 121 -5.67 -1.29 15.43
N CYS A 122 -6.21 -2.52 15.51
CA CYS A 122 -7.64 -2.76 15.33
C CYS A 122 -8.47 -2.03 16.39
N LEU A 123 -8.09 -2.11 17.67
CA LEU A 123 -8.81 -1.45 18.77
C LEU A 123 -8.79 0.07 18.62
N GLU A 124 -7.62 0.65 18.33
CA GLU A 124 -7.49 2.09 18.05
C GLU A 124 -8.34 2.51 16.83
N TYR A 125 -8.34 1.71 15.77
CA TYR A 125 -9.21 1.95 14.62
C TYR A 125 -10.70 1.94 15.00
N LEU A 126 -11.15 1.04 15.88
CA LEU A 126 -12.55 1.04 16.34
C LEU A 126 -12.90 2.30 17.13
N ASP A 127 -11.96 2.88 17.89
CA ASP A 127 -12.15 4.16 18.57
C ASP A 127 -12.34 5.32 17.57
N PHE A 128 -11.61 5.30 16.45
CA PHE A 128 -11.87 6.22 15.35
C PHE A 128 -13.24 6.00 14.71
N VAL A 129 -13.68 4.76 14.50
CA VAL A 129 -15.00 4.47 13.94
C VAL A 129 -16.13 4.91 14.88
N ARG A 130 -15.95 4.83 16.20
CA ARG A 130 -16.90 5.39 17.18
C ARG A 130 -17.02 6.90 17.04
N THR A 131 -15.89 7.57 16.83
CA THR A 131 -15.84 9.03 16.65
C THR A 131 -16.38 9.46 15.28
N TYR A 132 -16.09 8.67 14.24
CA TYR A 132 -16.43 8.92 12.84
C TYR A 132 -17.10 7.68 12.23
N PRO A 133 -18.42 7.49 12.45
CA PRO A 133 -19.13 6.28 12.04
C PRO A 133 -19.05 6.01 10.53
N CYS A 134 -18.88 4.73 10.19
CA CYS A 134 -18.90 4.25 8.81
C CYS A 134 -19.64 2.91 8.70
N ALA A 135 -19.94 2.49 7.48
CA ALA A 135 -20.64 1.23 7.25
C ALA A 135 -19.80 0.03 7.74
N MET A 136 -20.45 -0.95 8.38
CA MET A 136 -19.77 -2.15 8.88
C MET A 136 -19.05 -2.96 7.80
N SER A 137 -19.47 -2.86 6.53
CA SER A 137 -18.74 -3.46 5.40
C SER A 137 -17.34 -2.86 5.23
N VAL A 138 -17.17 -1.55 5.50
CA VAL A 138 -15.88 -0.85 5.47
C VAL A 138 -15.04 -1.28 6.67
N VAL A 139 -15.64 -1.34 7.86
CA VAL A 139 -14.97 -1.83 9.09
C VAL A 139 -14.41 -3.23 8.88
N ARG A 140 -15.25 -4.19 8.46
CA ARG A 140 -14.82 -5.56 8.16
C ARG A 140 -13.75 -5.58 7.06
N GLY A 141 -13.91 -4.77 6.02
CA GLY A 141 -12.93 -4.66 4.93
C GLY A 141 -11.54 -4.27 5.39
N HIS A 142 -11.42 -3.28 6.28
CA HIS A 142 -10.13 -2.88 6.87
C HIS A 142 -9.57 -3.97 7.79
N LEU A 143 -10.41 -4.58 8.63
CA LEU A 143 -9.97 -5.63 9.55
C LEU A 143 -9.50 -6.89 8.82
N PHE A 144 -10.12 -7.29 7.71
CA PHE A 144 -9.63 -8.38 6.87
C PHE A 144 -8.22 -8.11 6.29
N LYS A 145 -7.85 -6.83 6.11
CA LYS A 145 -6.51 -6.44 5.65
C LYS A 145 -5.52 -6.42 6.81
N VAL A 146 -5.82 -5.71 7.89
CA VAL A 146 -4.93 -5.62 9.08
C VAL A 146 -4.70 -7.00 9.71
N LEU A 147 -5.76 -7.79 9.87
CA LEU A 147 -5.68 -9.13 10.47
C LEU A 147 -5.34 -10.24 9.46
N ARG A 148 -5.01 -9.93 8.20
CA ARG A 148 -4.89 -10.93 7.13
C ARG A 148 -4.09 -12.16 7.54
N ASN A 149 -2.89 -11.96 8.08
CA ASN A 149 -2.01 -13.09 8.43
C ASN A 149 -2.49 -13.82 9.67
N THR A 150 -3.04 -13.10 10.65
CA THR A 150 -3.68 -13.72 11.82
C THR A 150 -4.87 -14.60 11.41
N LEU A 151 -5.70 -14.12 10.49
CA LEU A 151 -6.84 -14.87 9.94
C LEU A 151 -6.43 -16.02 9.00
N ASN A 152 -5.22 -16.00 8.44
CA ASN A 152 -4.70 -17.15 7.69
C ASN A 152 -4.20 -18.26 8.64
N LYS A 153 -3.71 -17.86 9.83
CA LYS A 153 -3.30 -18.79 10.89
C LYS A 153 -4.50 -19.35 11.64
N HIS A 154 -5.50 -18.52 11.92
CA HIS A 154 -6.73 -18.84 12.64
C HIS A 154 -7.93 -18.69 11.71
N GLN A 155 -8.09 -19.65 10.80
CA GLN A 155 -9.06 -19.58 9.70
C GLN A 155 -10.50 -19.62 10.19
N GLU A 156 -10.74 -20.25 11.34
CA GLU A 156 -12.03 -20.35 12.03
C GLU A 156 -12.63 -18.96 12.36
N TYR A 157 -11.79 -17.93 12.53
CA TYR A 157 -12.26 -16.57 12.82
C TYR A 157 -12.59 -15.75 11.57
N ARG A 158 -12.36 -16.27 10.36
CA ARG A 158 -12.71 -15.56 9.11
C ARG A 158 -14.21 -15.42 8.93
N GLU A 159 -14.94 -16.50 9.14
CA GLU A 159 -16.40 -16.53 9.09
C GLU A 159 -16.98 -15.66 10.21
N THR A 160 -16.45 -15.81 11.42
CA THR A 160 -16.81 -14.97 12.57
C THR A 160 -16.68 -13.49 12.24
N LEU A 161 -15.54 -13.03 11.69
CA LEU A 161 -15.36 -11.63 11.29
C LEU A 161 -16.37 -11.21 10.20
N ALA A 162 -16.64 -12.07 9.22
CA ALA A 162 -17.56 -11.78 8.14
C ALA A 162 -19.00 -11.54 8.62
N GLU A 163 -19.41 -12.24 9.67
CA GLU A 163 -20.77 -12.21 10.22
C GLU A 163 -21.01 -11.11 11.27
N THR A 164 -19.96 -10.49 11.80
CA THR A 164 -20.07 -9.39 12.78
C THR A 164 -20.97 -8.25 12.29
N LYS A 165 -21.89 -7.79 13.16
CA LYS A 165 -22.89 -6.77 12.82
C LYS A 165 -22.70 -5.46 13.59
N THR A 166 -22.06 -5.52 14.75
CA THR A 166 -21.83 -4.37 15.64
C THR A 166 -20.34 -4.14 15.89
N LEU A 167 -19.98 -2.97 16.41
CA LEU A 167 -18.59 -2.69 16.79
C LEU A 167 -18.18 -3.51 18.02
N GLU A 168 -19.14 -3.81 18.90
CA GLU A 168 -18.98 -4.62 20.10
C GLU A 168 -18.65 -6.08 19.76
N ASP A 169 -19.29 -6.65 18.73
CA ASP A 169 -18.97 -7.99 18.22
C ASP A 169 -17.51 -8.03 17.72
N VAL A 170 -17.13 -7.01 16.95
CA VAL A 170 -15.80 -6.89 16.36
C VAL A 170 -14.73 -6.71 17.44
N GLU A 171 -14.98 -5.84 18.41
CA GLU A 171 -14.05 -5.62 19.53
C GLU A 171 -13.87 -6.90 20.35
N SER A 172 -14.96 -7.62 20.62
CA SER A 172 -14.94 -8.88 21.36
C SER A 172 -14.09 -9.91 20.63
N LEU A 173 -14.29 -10.05 19.31
CA LEU A 173 -13.48 -10.91 18.44
C LEU A 173 -11.99 -10.54 18.47
N VAL A 174 -11.65 -9.26 18.33
CA VAL A 174 -10.26 -8.78 18.36
C VAL A 174 -9.60 -9.09 19.71
N LYS A 175 -10.32 -8.86 20.83
CA LYS A 175 -9.84 -9.19 22.18
C LYS A 175 -9.67 -10.68 22.39
N GLU A 176 -10.54 -11.51 21.84
CA GLU A 176 -10.42 -12.96 21.88
C GLU A 176 -9.16 -13.45 21.13
N LEU A 177 -8.96 -12.98 19.90
CA LEU A 177 -7.77 -13.28 19.11
C LEU A 177 -6.48 -12.83 19.80
N ASP A 178 -6.47 -11.66 20.44
CA ASP A 178 -5.30 -11.18 21.21
C ASP A 178 -5.00 -12.10 22.39
N ARG A 179 -6.01 -12.48 23.19
CA ARG A 179 -5.84 -13.43 24.31
C ARG A 179 -5.32 -14.79 23.82
N LEU A 180 -5.81 -15.28 22.70
CA LEU A 180 -5.31 -16.52 22.10
C LEU A 180 -3.84 -16.40 21.72
N CYS A 181 -3.47 -15.34 21.00
CA CYS A 181 -2.08 -15.10 20.59
C CYS A 181 -1.13 -14.91 21.78
N GLN A 182 -1.59 -14.24 22.84
CA GLN A 182 -0.80 -14.08 24.07
C GLN A 182 -0.48 -15.42 24.73
N LYS A 183 -1.43 -16.36 24.74
CA LYS A 183 -1.26 -17.69 25.33
C LYS A 183 -0.41 -18.63 24.47
N SER A 184 -0.61 -18.62 23.15
CA SER A 184 -0.05 -19.65 22.25
C SER A 184 1.16 -19.19 21.43
N CYS A 185 1.36 -17.88 21.28
CA CYS A 185 2.29 -17.36 20.28
C CYS A 185 3.28 -16.31 20.81
N ARG A 186 2.92 -15.50 21.81
CA ARG A 186 3.80 -14.46 22.39
C ARG A 186 4.58 -14.91 23.62
N VAL A 187 4.80 -16.21 23.78
CA VAL A 187 5.51 -16.79 24.94
C VAL A 187 6.99 -16.35 24.96
N VAL A 188 7.58 -16.07 23.80
CA VAL A 188 8.92 -15.49 23.65
C VAL A 188 8.81 -14.10 23.01
N PRO A 189 9.48 -13.06 23.55
CA PRO A 189 9.53 -11.75 22.92
C PRO A 189 10.11 -11.86 21.51
N TRP A 190 9.34 -11.42 20.52
CA TRP A 190 9.87 -11.27 19.18
C TRP A 190 10.72 -10.00 19.11
N SER A 191 11.92 -10.11 18.54
CA SER A 191 12.76 -8.98 18.16
C SER A 191 13.21 -9.16 16.72
N SER A 192 13.26 -8.04 15.98
CA SER A 192 13.87 -7.97 14.65
C SER A 192 15.36 -8.34 14.64
N ASP A 193 16.01 -8.28 15.81
CA ASP A 193 17.47 -8.37 15.94
C ASP A 193 17.97 -9.81 16.21
N LEU A 194 17.06 -10.78 16.40
CA LEU A 194 17.36 -12.17 16.78
C LEU A 194 17.68 -13.10 15.59
N GLU A 195 18.64 -12.70 14.75
CA GLU A 195 19.31 -13.48 13.68
C GLU A 195 18.70 -13.57 12.27
N PRO A 196 19.54 -13.78 11.22
CA PRO A 196 19.13 -13.79 9.83
C PRO A 196 18.60 -15.18 9.45
N ARG A 197 17.27 -15.36 9.37
CA ARG A 197 16.66 -16.56 8.79
C ARG A 197 15.44 -16.27 7.91
N PRO A 198 15.15 -17.13 6.92
CA PRO A 198 14.26 -16.84 5.79
C PRO A 198 12.77 -17.18 6.07
N ILE A 199 12.18 -16.71 7.19
CA ILE A 199 10.79 -17.09 7.58
C ILE A 199 9.95 -15.89 8.05
N ALA A 200 8.66 -15.97 7.70
CA ALA A 200 7.57 -15.02 7.91
C ALA A 200 7.54 -14.35 9.29
N GLN A 201 7.45 -13.02 9.27
CA GLN A 201 7.18 -12.17 10.42
C GLN A 201 5.96 -12.67 11.23
N PRO A 202 5.92 -12.48 12.56
CA PRO A 202 4.80 -12.90 13.39
C PRO A 202 3.45 -12.46 12.83
N HIS A 203 2.47 -13.36 12.78
CA HIS A 203 1.18 -13.04 12.15
C HIS A 203 0.39 -11.95 12.89
N TRP A 204 0.75 -11.69 14.15
CA TRP A 204 0.16 -10.68 15.02
C TRP A 204 0.85 -9.31 14.98
N ILE A 205 1.83 -9.11 14.07
CA ILE A 205 2.38 -7.78 13.78
C ILE A 205 1.93 -7.30 12.40
N CYS A 206 1.74 -5.99 12.27
CA CYS A 206 1.41 -5.32 11.01
C CYS A 206 2.54 -5.52 10.00
N GLN A 207 2.20 -6.08 8.85
CA GLN A 207 3.16 -6.38 7.79
C GLN A 207 2.47 -6.28 6.42
N PRO A 208 3.15 -5.77 5.39
CA PRO A 208 2.54 -5.58 4.08
C PRO A 208 2.19 -6.93 3.43
N TYR A 209 1.23 -6.90 2.50
CA TYR A 209 0.97 -8.06 1.66
C TYR A 209 2.02 -8.18 0.56
N LEU A 210 2.90 -9.16 0.71
CA LEU A 210 3.83 -9.57 -0.34
C LEU A 210 3.12 -10.47 -1.33
N ARG A 211 3.04 -10.01 -2.58
CA ARG A 211 2.51 -10.81 -3.68
C ARG A 211 3.63 -11.64 -4.28
N GLN A 212 3.41 -12.93 -4.45
CA GLN A 212 4.29 -13.76 -5.26
C GLN A 212 4.22 -13.27 -6.71
N LEU A 213 5.37 -12.92 -7.28
CA LEU A 213 5.47 -12.68 -8.71
C LEU A 213 5.25 -14.01 -9.40
N SER A 214 4.33 -14.08 -10.37
CA SER A 214 4.19 -15.27 -11.20
C SER A 214 5.48 -15.51 -11.99
N ASP A 215 5.86 -16.77 -12.19
CA ASP A 215 7.06 -17.26 -12.91
C ASP A 215 7.20 -16.80 -14.39
N ARG A 216 6.39 -15.85 -14.84
CA ARG A 216 6.50 -15.24 -16.18
C ARG A 216 7.61 -14.19 -16.29
N LEU A 217 8.07 -13.63 -15.18
CA LEU A 217 9.22 -12.70 -15.20
C LEU A 217 10.54 -13.42 -15.41
N THR A 218 10.66 -14.69 -14.99
CA THR A 218 11.86 -15.49 -15.26
C THR A 218 12.02 -15.79 -16.74
N GLU A 219 10.93 -15.95 -17.50
CA GLU A 219 10.98 -16.18 -18.95
C GLU A 219 11.39 -14.89 -19.71
N GLU A 220 10.85 -13.72 -19.34
CA GLU A 220 11.22 -12.44 -19.98
C GLU A 220 12.67 -12.00 -19.65
N GLU A 221 13.17 -12.28 -18.44
CA GLU A 221 14.56 -12.02 -18.06
C GLU A 221 15.57 -12.98 -18.73
N GLU A 222 15.15 -14.22 -19.04
CA GLU A 222 15.97 -15.16 -19.81
C GLU A 222 16.03 -14.79 -21.30
N ASP A 223 14.92 -14.34 -21.89
CA ASP A 223 14.87 -13.87 -23.28
C ASP A 223 15.67 -12.58 -23.51
N LEU A 224 15.77 -11.71 -22.50
CA LEU A 224 16.61 -10.51 -22.55
C LEU A 224 18.11 -10.80 -22.38
N LYS A 225 18.48 -11.94 -21.80
CA LYS A 225 19.89 -12.38 -21.68
C LYS A 225 20.39 -13.17 -22.90
N GLN A 226 19.48 -13.57 -23.80
CA GLN A 226 19.80 -14.29 -25.03
C GLN A 226 19.84 -13.41 -26.30
N LYS A 227 19.70 -12.08 -26.16
CA LYS A 227 19.87 -11.08 -27.22
C LYS A 227 21.07 -10.18 -26.93
#